data_AF-A0A957DUD5-F1
#
_entry.id   AF-A0A957DUD5-F1
#
_cell.length_a   1.000
_cell.length_b   1.000
_cell.length_c   1.000
_cell.angle_alpha   90.00
_cell.angle_beta   90.00
_cell.angle_gamma   90.00
#
_symmetry.space_group_name_H-M   'P 1'
#
loop_
_entity.id
_entity.type
_entity.pdbx_description
1 polymer ?
#
loop_
_entity_poly.entity_id
_entity_poly.type
_entity_poly.pdbx_seq_one_letter_code
_entity_poly.pdbx_strand_id
1 'polypeptide(L)'
;FTYDELTWPETAALPRTTPLIIPLGTGYDLAKLADCLGQPERVGLLPAIPFGWRGSGLAVDEGLLTAVLQNLLNSLREDGFSRVFALIPQDMTLGLNDQAIVLPHSSQFAPAPLLPPASEVGKVVIIPIGHTEQHGFHLPLSTDNLIIEAIGNGVGTAVPDHAVTLPTFPYGVSTHRQSFAGTLNVQGRAFEDFWLAVVDGLVGRGFDRFYLMSGHGGNCSFLVNVVKYAGERHRRIFCATAWLHTSGHIAGPVVQQTRYSKRGGMGHAGELETAMILHLRPDLVQQEKAVDEIDFISTPSYYMDWIEGGELIANPPWDDDTATGAYGAGSVATVENGRRWLEAGIAEKVAHVHEIHEQYGRREARRKAGFGLWGKMGKKL
;
A
#
# COMPACT_ATOMS: atom_id res chain seq x y z
N PHE A 1 11.06 9.54 16.65
CA PHE A 1 9.58 9.58 16.61
C PHE A 1 9.12 8.84 15.36
N THR A 2 7.94 8.26 15.41
CA THR A 2 7.30 7.58 14.27
C THR A 2 6.77 8.66 13.32
N TYR A 3 7.30 8.74 12.11
CA TYR A 3 6.98 9.82 11.18
C TYR A 3 5.54 9.72 10.66
N ASP A 4 5.09 8.50 10.38
CA ASP A 4 3.78 8.21 9.79
C ASP A 4 2.62 8.21 10.79
N GLU A 5 2.89 8.44 12.08
CA GLU A 5 1.86 8.76 13.08
C GLU A 5 1.50 10.26 13.11
N LEU A 6 2.27 11.11 12.43
CA LEU A 6 1.98 12.53 12.32
C LEU A 6 0.79 12.78 11.39
N THR A 7 0.09 13.88 11.61
CA THR A 7 -0.83 14.49 10.64
C THR A 7 -0.07 15.39 9.66
N TRP A 8 -0.74 15.86 8.61
CA TRP A 8 -0.13 16.82 7.68
C TRP A 8 0.35 18.11 8.38
N PRO A 9 -0.46 18.81 9.21
CA PRO A 9 0.00 20.02 9.89
C PRO A 9 1.24 19.82 10.76
N GLU A 10 1.34 18.68 11.45
CA GLU A 10 2.51 18.35 12.28
C GLU A 10 3.75 18.10 11.43
N THR A 11 3.58 17.43 10.29
CA THR A 11 4.64 17.21 9.30
C THR A 11 5.11 18.53 8.69
N ALA A 12 4.17 19.42 8.36
CA ALA A 12 4.45 20.76 7.83
C ALA A 12 5.19 21.65 8.85
N ALA A 13 4.95 21.45 10.14
CA ALA A 13 5.59 22.18 11.24
C ALA A 13 6.99 21.66 11.60
N LEU A 14 7.43 20.52 11.08
CA LEU A 14 8.76 19.98 11.37
C LEU A 14 9.87 20.93 10.86
N PRO A 15 10.93 21.15 11.66
CA PRO A 15 12.13 21.80 11.14
C PRO A 15 12.67 21.04 9.92
N ARG A 16 12.95 21.75 8.83
CA ARG A 16 13.47 21.16 7.58
C ARG A 16 14.89 20.59 7.69
N THR A 17 15.53 20.79 8.83
CA THR A 17 16.80 20.16 9.23
C THR A 17 16.60 18.89 10.06
N THR A 18 15.36 18.48 10.34
CA THR A 18 15.06 17.22 11.03
C THR A 18 15.51 16.04 10.19
N PRO A 19 16.35 15.13 10.72
CA PRO A 19 16.70 13.90 10.03
C PRO A 19 15.49 13.00 9.85
N LEU A 20 15.22 12.59 8.61
CA LEU A 20 14.17 11.64 8.24
C LEU A 20 14.79 10.40 7.62
N ILE A 21 14.45 9.23 8.14
CA ILE A 21 15.12 7.96 7.84
C ILE A 21 14.12 6.95 7.30
N ILE A 22 14.38 6.39 6.12
CA ILE A 22 13.63 5.26 5.54
C ILE A 22 14.44 3.98 5.76
N PRO A 23 14.04 3.10 6.69
CA PRO A 23 14.80 1.88 6.97
C PRO A 23 14.42 0.73 6.05
N LEU A 24 15.43 -0.02 5.59
CA LEU A 24 15.26 -1.34 4.98
C LEU A 24 15.21 -2.38 6.09
N GLY A 25 14.02 -2.84 6.46
CA GLY A 25 13.80 -3.71 7.61
C GLY A 25 13.76 -2.99 8.96
N THR A 26 13.58 -3.75 10.03
CA THR A 26 13.46 -3.26 11.41
C THR A 26 14.52 -3.88 12.32
N GLY A 27 14.78 -3.26 13.48
CA GLY A 27 15.72 -3.79 14.47
C GLY A 27 17.16 -3.27 14.34
N TYR A 28 17.34 -2.11 13.70
CA TYR A 28 18.59 -1.36 13.76
C TYR A 28 18.86 -0.80 15.16
N ASP A 29 20.13 -0.68 15.51
CA ASP A 29 20.58 -0.02 16.73
C ASP A 29 20.38 1.51 16.62
N LEU A 30 19.36 2.03 17.29
CA LEU A 30 19.00 3.44 17.22
C LEU A 30 20.02 4.36 17.88
N ALA A 31 20.82 3.86 18.84
CA ALA A 31 21.89 4.66 19.45
C ALA A 31 23.02 4.91 18.44
N LYS A 32 23.41 3.87 17.69
CA LYS A 32 24.37 4.01 16.59
C LYS A 32 23.86 4.88 15.46
N LEU A 33 22.57 4.78 15.14
CA LEU A 33 21.96 5.69 14.16
C LEU A 33 22.06 7.14 14.62
N ALA A 34 21.78 7.43 15.89
CA ALA A 34 21.92 8.77 16.45
C ALA A 34 23.38 9.26 16.41
N ASP A 35 24.36 8.41 16.71
CA ASP A 35 25.79 8.73 16.57
C ASP A 35 26.16 9.11 15.12
N CYS A 36 25.73 8.31 14.14
CA CYS A 36 25.95 8.60 12.72
C CYS A 36 25.33 9.94 12.28
N LEU A 37 24.23 10.34 12.90
CA LEU A 37 23.52 11.59 12.63
C LEU A 37 24.06 12.79 13.44
N GLY A 38 25.09 12.59 14.27
CA GLY A 38 25.65 13.65 15.12
C GLY A 38 24.75 14.03 16.30
N GLN A 39 24.08 13.04 16.90
CA GLN A 39 23.23 13.19 18.09
C GLN A 39 22.18 14.32 17.97
N PRO A 40 21.32 14.28 16.94
CA PRO A 40 20.27 15.28 16.76
C PRO A 40 19.22 15.17 17.88
N GLU A 41 18.58 16.30 18.23
CA GLU A 41 17.50 16.34 19.23
C GLU A 41 16.34 15.39 18.91
N ARG A 42 16.02 15.24 17.61
CA ARG A 42 14.96 14.37 17.13
C ARG A 42 15.30 13.74 15.79
N VAL A 43 14.80 12.53 15.57
CA VAL A 43 14.88 11.77 14.31
C VAL A 43 13.49 11.23 13.97
N GLY A 44 13.04 11.46 12.74
CA GLY A 44 11.84 10.85 12.20
C GLY A 44 12.17 9.52 11.55
N LEU A 45 11.60 8.43 12.06
CA LEU A 45 11.68 7.12 11.42
C LEU A 45 10.43 6.90 10.60
N LEU A 46 10.59 6.71 9.30
CA LEU A 46 9.52 6.36 8.38
C LEU A 46 9.25 4.85 8.43
N PRO A 47 8.09 4.39 7.91
CA PRO A 47 7.78 2.97 7.81
C PRO A 47 8.91 2.16 7.17
N ALA A 48 9.25 1.02 7.77
CA ALA A 48 10.29 0.18 7.20
C ALA A 48 9.82 -0.47 5.90
N ILE A 49 10.71 -0.56 4.91
CA ILE A 49 10.49 -1.39 3.73
C ILE A 49 10.72 -2.85 4.14
N PRO A 50 9.67 -3.71 4.17
CA PRO A 50 9.77 -5.03 4.79
C PRO A 50 10.53 -6.05 3.91
N PHE A 51 10.48 -5.87 2.60
CA PHE A 51 11.12 -6.75 1.61
C PHE A 51 11.51 -6.00 0.34
N GLY A 52 12.18 -6.68 -0.58
CA GLY A 52 12.74 -6.10 -1.82
C GLY A 52 14.25 -5.88 -1.74
N TRP A 53 14.85 -5.96 -0.55
CA TRP A 53 16.27 -5.76 -0.31
C TRP A 53 16.99 -7.08 0.03
N ARG A 54 18.31 -7.14 -0.19
CA ARG A 54 19.12 -8.35 0.05
C ARG A 54 19.13 -8.68 1.56
N GLY A 55 18.67 -9.88 1.91
CA GLY A 55 18.54 -10.31 3.31
C GLY A 55 17.12 -10.21 3.88
N SER A 56 16.17 -9.61 3.14
CA SER A 56 14.73 -9.65 3.49
C SER A 56 14.04 -10.98 3.20
N GLY A 57 14.71 -11.87 2.49
CA GLY A 57 14.17 -13.15 1.98
C GLY A 57 13.47 -13.05 0.62
N LEU A 58 13.05 -11.86 0.18
CA LEU A 58 12.41 -11.59 -1.12
C LEU A 58 13.05 -10.34 -1.72
N ALA A 59 14.29 -10.51 -2.16
CA ALA A 59 15.03 -9.43 -2.80
C ALA A 59 14.54 -9.24 -4.24
N VAL A 60 14.49 -7.97 -4.67
CA VAL A 60 14.41 -7.61 -6.09
C VAL A 60 15.79 -7.16 -6.58
N ASP A 61 15.89 -6.82 -7.86
CA ASP A 61 17.10 -6.18 -8.40
C ASP A 61 17.42 -4.88 -7.63
N GLU A 62 18.70 -4.68 -7.28
CA GLU A 62 19.14 -3.53 -6.47
C GLU A 62 18.92 -2.20 -7.20
N GLY A 63 18.93 -2.19 -8.54
CA GLY A 63 18.60 -1.01 -9.34
C GLY A 63 17.13 -0.61 -9.19
N LEU A 64 16.22 -1.59 -9.19
CA LEU A 64 14.79 -1.35 -8.95
C LEU A 64 14.54 -0.80 -7.53
N LEU A 65 15.15 -1.42 -6.52
CA LEU A 65 15.07 -0.93 -5.14
C LEU A 65 15.66 0.48 -5.00
N THR A 66 16.80 0.74 -5.64
CA THR A 66 17.45 2.06 -5.63
C THR A 66 16.53 3.11 -6.25
N ALA A 67 15.84 2.80 -7.35
CA ALA A 67 14.88 3.72 -7.97
C ALA A 67 13.71 4.05 -7.02
N VAL A 68 13.14 3.04 -6.35
CA VAL A 68 12.10 3.24 -5.33
C VAL A 68 12.60 4.15 -4.20
N LEU A 69 13.76 3.84 -3.61
CA LEU A 69 14.34 4.64 -2.52
C LEU A 69 14.66 6.07 -2.96
N GLN A 70 15.24 6.25 -4.15
CA GLN A 70 15.57 7.58 -4.66
C GLN A 70 14.31 8.44 -4.82
N ASN A 71 13.22 7.87 -5.31
CA ASN A 71 11.95 8.57 -5.48
C ASN A 71 11.33 8.98 -4.13
N LEU A 72 11.39 8.10 -3.13
CA LEU A 72 10.95 8.41 -1.77
C LEU A 72 11.81 9.50 -1.10
N LEU A 73 13.14 9.41 -1.23
CA LEU A 73 14.05 10.42 -0.70
C LEU A 73 13.88 11.77 -1.40
N ASN A 74 13.64 11.77 -2.71
CA ASN A 74 13.33 12.97 -3.47
C ASN A 74 12.00 13.58 -3.00
N SER A 75 11.03 12.75 -2.63
CA SER A 75 9.77 13.24 -2.08
C SER A 75 10.01 14.07 -0.81
N LEU A 76 10.76 13.53 0.15
CA LEU A 76 11.08 14.29 1.36
C LEU A 76 11.89 15.57 1.08
N ARG A 77 12.77 15.56 0.09
CA ARG A 77 13.54 16.77 -0.30
C ARG A 77 12.68 17.84 -0.94
N GLU A 78 11.74 17.43 -1.78
CA GLU A 78 10.78 18.35 -2.41
C GLU A 78 9.86 18.98 -1.36
N ASP A 79 9.56 18.28 -0.27
CA ASP A 79 8.91 18.84 0.93
C ASP A 79 9.85 19.77 1.74
N GLY A 80 11.10 19.95 1.28
CA GLY A 80 12.10 20.87 1.82
C GLY A 80 13.08 20.24 2.82
N PHE A 81 12.99 18.94 3.13
CA PHE A 81 13.89 18.33 4.11
C PHE A 81 15.31 18.15 3.56
N SER A 82 16.28 18.70 4.29
CA SER A 82 17.71 18.69 3.90
C SER A 82 18.47 17.44 4.32
N ARG A 83 17.95 16.69 5.30
CA ARG A 83 18.61 15.54 5.94
C ARG A 83 17.73 14.30 5.81
N VAL A 84 17.76 13.68 4.65
CA VAL A 84 16.95 12.50 4.34
C VAL A 84 17.85 11.33 3.96
N PHE A 85 17.64 10.18 4.60
CA PHE A 85 18.53 9.04 4.45
C PHE A 85 17.77 7.72 4.32
N ALA A 86 18.27 6.83 3.48
CA ALA A 86 17.94 5.41 3.55
C ALA A 86 18.86 4.76 4.58
N LEU A 87 18.29 3.97 5.51
CA LEU A 87 19.05 3.15 6.44
C LEU A 87 19.12 1.73 5.90
N ILE A 88 20.33 1.29 5.53
CA ILE A 88 20.56 0.05 4.79
C ILE A 88 21.48 -0.92 5.57
N PRO A 89 21.36 -2.24 5.34
CA PRO A 89 22.24 -3.24 5.94
C PRO A 89 23.70 -3.11 5.48
N GLN A 90 24.64 -3.48 6.36
CA GLN A 90 26.08 -3.34 6.12
C GLN A 90 26.67 -4.08 4.91
N ASP A 91 25.98 -5.08 4.38
CA ASP A 91 26.37 -5.89 3.23
C ASP A 91 25.76 -5.42 1.90
N MET A 92 25.06 -4.27 1.93
CA MET A 92 24.48 -3.64 0.76
C MET A 92 25.23 -2.37 0.39
N THR A 93 25.28 -2.10 -0.91
CA THR A 93 25.73 -0.82 -1.44
C THR A 93 24.75 -0.42 -2.53
N LEU A 94 23.98 0.62 -2.28
CA LEU A 94 23.02 1.17 -3.23
C LEU A 94 23.59 2.48 -3.79
N GLY A 95 23.24 2.82 -5.03
CA GLY A 95 23.66 4.04 -5.71
C GLY A 95 23.02 5.32 -5.16
N LEU A 96 22.94 5.47 -3.84
CA LEU A 96 22.27 6.55 -3.10
C LEU A 96 23.26 7.63 -2.60
N ASN A 97 24.53 7.56 -3.00
CA ASN A 97 25.58 8.49 -2.61
C ASN A 97 25.65 8.71 -1.08
N ASP A 98 25.65 9.97 -0.63
CA ASP A 98 25.69 10.40 0.76
C ASP A 98 24.34 10.24 1.51
N GLN A 99 23.32 9.70 0.85
CA GLN A 99 22.00 9.48 1.43
C GLN A 99 21.82 8.09 2.05
N ALA A 100 22.84 7.23 2.02
CA ALA A 100 22.79 5.93 2.67
C ALA A 100 23.50 5.97 4.03
N ILE A 101 22.78 5.61 5.08
CA ILE A 101 23.37 5.27 6.38
C ILE A 101 23.45 3.75 6.43
N VAL A 102 24.65 3.24 6.69
CA VAL A 102 24.94 1.81 6.67
C VAL A 102 25.14 1.35 8.11
N LEU A 103 24.29 0.43 8.59
CA LEU A 103 24.41 -0.14 9.94
C LEU A 103 24.29 -1.67 9.92
N PRO A 104 24.83 -2.37 10.94
CA PRO A 104 24.57 -3.79 11.13
C PRO A 104 23.06 -4.06 11.29
N HIS A 105 22.57 -5.14 10.68
CA HIS A 105 21.15 -5.51 10.71
C HIS A 105 20.99 -6.98 11.15
N SER A 106 19.98 -7.25 11.98
CA SER A 106 19.77 -8.57 12.62
C SER A 106 19.46 -9.70 11.63
N SER A 107 18.87 -9.39 10.47
CA SER A 107 18.61 -10.36 9.39
C SER A 107 19.87 -11.07 8.89
N GLN A 108 21.05 -10.53 9.16
CA GLN A 108 22.35 -11.14 8.85
C GLN A 108 22.65 -12.37 9.71
N PHE A 109 22.04 -12.46 10.89
CA PHE A 109 22.29 -13.53 11.86
C PHE A 109 21.15 -14.54 11.92
N ALA A 110 19.92 -14.10 11.63
CA ALA A 110 18.76 -14.96 11.45
C ALA A 110 17.75 -14.27 10.51
N PRO A 111 17.55 -14.76 9.27
CA PRO A 111 16.49 -14.24 8.42
C PRO A 111 15.16 -14.47 9.13
N ALA A 112 14.42 -13.41 9.44
CA ALA A 112 13.05 -13.57 9.91
C ALA A 112 12.24 -14.29 8.80
N PRO A 113 11.35 -15.24 9.14
CA PRO A 113 10.45 -15.84 8.16
C PRO A 113 9.34 -14.82 7.82
N LEU A 114 9.70 -13.73 7.17
CA LEU A 114 8.78 -12.72 6.62
C LEU A 114 8.01 -13.27 5.42
N LEU A 115 8.37 -14.46 4.94
CA LEU A 115 7.88 -15.02 3.69
C LEU A 115 7.28 -16.41 3.88
N PRO A 116 6.26 -16.74 3.08
CA PRO A 116 5.63 -18.04 3.15
C PRO A 116 6.64 -19.16 2.86
N PRO A 117 6.72 -20.19 3.72
CA PRO A 117 7.53 -21.38 3.45
C PRO A 117 6.94 -22.20 2.30
N ALA A 118 7.73 -23.15 1.77
CA ALA A 118 7.29 -24.02 0.66
C ALA A 118 6.02 -24.85 0.98
N SER A 119 5.72 -25.09 2.27
CA SER A 119 4.49 -25.75 2.70
C SER A 119 3.22 -24.94 2.39
N GLU A 120 3.35 -23.64 2.12
CA GLU A 120 2.24 -22.74 1.78
C GLU A 120 1.97 -22.68 0.27
N VAL A 121 2.78 -23.37 -0.56
CA VAL A 121 2.56 -23.42 -2.01
C VAL A 121 1.16 -23.96 -2.32
N GLY A 122 0.46 -23.26 -3.20
CA GLY A 122 -0.93 -23.54 -3.55
C GLY A 122 -1.94 -22.64 -2.85
N LYS A 123 -1.56 -21.94 -1.76
CA LYS A 123 -2.37 -20.87 -1.16
C LYS A 123 -2.28 -19.58 -1.98
N VAL A 124 -3.23 -18.68 -1.76
CA VAL A 124 -3.17 -17.30 -2.27
C VAL A 124 -2.18 -16.50 -1.43
N VAL A 125 -1.15 -15.94 -2.06
CA VAL A 125 -0.27 -14.97 -1.39
C VAL A 125 -0.97 -13.61 -1.43
N ILE A 126 -1.41 -13.15 -0.27
CA ILE A 126 -2.00 -11.82 -0.08
C ILE A 126 -0.86 -10.82 0.12
N ILE A 127 -0.90 -9.73 -0.64
CA ILE A 127 0.10 -8.68 -0.62
C ILE A 127 -0.60 -7.36 -0.30
N PRO A 128 -0.65 -6.93 0.98
CA PRO A 128 -1.18 -5.64 1.38
C PRO A 128 -0.23 -4.52 0.94
N ILE A 129 -0.74 -3.54 0.21
CA ILE A 129 0.01 -2.41 -0.33
C ILE A 129 -0.70 -1.13 0.11
N GLY A 130 -0.14 -0.49 1.13
CA GLY A 130 -0.67 0.76 1.63
C GLY A 130 0.00 1.96 0.96
N HIS A 131 0.09 3.05 1.70
CA HIS A 131 0.76 4.27 1.31
C HIS A 131 1.05 5.13 2.54
N THR A 132 1.98 6.07 2.39
CA THR A 132 2.29 7.06 3.44
C THR A 132 1.97 8.44 2.87
N GLU A 133 0.84 9.00 3.26
CA GLU A 133 0.36 10.28 2.73
C GLU A 133 -0.50 11.11 3.66
N GLN A 134 -0.53 12.42 3.41
CA GLN A 134 -1.41 13.35 4.10
C GLN A 134 -2.86 12.85 4.05
N HIS A 135 -3.59 12.94 5.16
CA HIS A 135 -5.02 12.63 5.21
C HIS A 135 -5.75 13.77 5.94
N GLY A 136 -5.65 14.98 5.38
CA GLY A 136 -6.21 16.17 6.00
C GLY A 136 -5.52 16.53 7.31
N PHE A 137 -6.24 17.26 8.16
CA PHE A 137 -5.72 17.76 9.43
C PHE A 137 -5.87 16.78 10.60
N HIS A 138 -6.69 15.74 10.46
CA HIS A 138 -7.12 14.90 11.57
C HIS A 138 -6.61 13.46 11.56
N LEU A 139 -6.14 12.95 10.41
CA LEU A 139 -5.67 11.57 10.31
C LEU A 139 -4.15 11.47 10.13
N PRO A 140 -3.55 10.36 10.63
CA PRO A 140 -2.12 10.13 10.51
C PRO A 140 -1.73 9.76 9.07
N LEU A 141 -0.46 9.98 8.70
CA LEU A 141 0.04 9.63 7.37
C LEU A 141 -0.03 8.12 7.06
N SER A 142 -0.15 7.29 8.09
CA SER A 142 -0.24 5.83 8.04
C SER A 142 -1.64 5.28 7.80
N THR A 143 -2.64 6.13 7.54
CA THR A 143 -4.06 5.73 7.39
C THR A 143 -4.24 4.54 6.44
N ASP A 144 -3.70 4.64 5.21
CA ASP A 144 -3.77 3.57 4.22
C ASP A 144 -3.10 2.27 4.69
N ASN A 145 -1.95 2.39 5.37
CA ASN A 145 -1.19 1.26 5.89
C ASN A 145 -1.97 0.53 6.98
N LEU A 146 -2.51 1.26 7.96
CA LEU A 146 -3.25 0.72 9.09
C LEU A 146 -4.50 -0.04 8.63
N ILE A 147 -5.23 0.52 7.67
CA ILE A 147 -6.45 -0.09 7.14
C ILE A 147 -6.14 -1.38 6.38
N ILE A 148 -5.21 -1.32 5.40
CA ILE A 148 -4.95 -2.49 4.55
C ILE A 148 -4.23 -3.61 5.31
N GLU A 149 -3.42 -3.26 6.32
CA GLU A 149 -2.81 -4.22 7.23
C GLU A 149 -3.88 -4.98 8.03
N ALA A 150 -4.83 -4.26 8.63
CA ALA A 150 -5.92 -4.87 9.39
C ALA A 150 -6.76 -5.81 8.51
N ILE A 151 -7.08 -5.40 7.28
CA ILE A 151 -7.83 -6.24 6.34
C ILE A 151 -7.00 -7.46 5.91
N GLY A 152 -5.75 -7.27 5.51
CA GLY A 152 -4.86 -8.36 5.07
C GLY A 152 -4.64 -9.41 6.16
N ASN A 153 -4.42 -8.99 7.41
CA ASN A 153 -4.29 -9.86 8.57
C ASN A 153 -5.61 -10.56 8.92
N GLY A 154 -6.73 -9.84 8.84
CA GLY A 154 -8.07 -10.39 9.04
C GLY A 154 -8.39 -11.51 8.04
N VAL A 155 -8.06 -11.33 6.76
CA VAL A 155 -8.24 -12.36 5.73
C VAL A 155 -7.34 -13.57 6.00
N GLY A 156 -6.05 -13.36 6.26
CA GLY A 156 -5.12 -14.45 6.57
C GLY A 156 -5.55 -15.28 7.77
N THR A 157 -6.13 -14.63 8.78
CA THR A 157 -6.68 -15.29 9.98
C THR A 157 -7.99 -16.05 9.69
N ALA A 158 -8.84 -15.52 8.81
CA ALA A 158 -10.13 -16.11 8.48
C ALA A 158 -10.01 -17.36 7.60
N VAL A 159 -9.00 -17.43 6.72
CA VAL A 159 -8.81 -18.54 5.78
C VAL A 159 -7.36 -19.05 5.75
N PRO A 160 -6.79 -19.48 6.89
CA PRO A 160 -5.37 -19.81 7.03
C PRO A 160 -4.94 -20.99 6.16
N ASP A 161 -5.86 -21.88 5.79
CA ASP A 161 -5.59 -23.01 4.89
C ASP A 161 -5.58 -22.62 3.41
N HIS A 162 -6.09 -21.43 3.06
CA HIS A 162 -6.26 -20.98 1.69
C HIS A 162 -5.42 -19.76 1.32
N ALA A 163 -4.95 -18.99 2.30
CA ALA A 163 -4.15 -17.80 2.06
C ALA A 163 -3.01 -17.64 3.07
N VAL A 164 -2.01 -16.88 2.66
CA VAL A 164 -0.90 -16.43 3.50
C VAL A 164 -0.64 -14.96 3.19
N THR A 165 -0.49 -14.14 4.23
CA THR A 165 -0.37 -12.68 4.10
C THR A 165 1.09 -12.26 4.26
N LEU A 166 1.60 -11.50 3.29
CA LEU A 166 2.90 -10.82 3.41
C LEU A 166 2.78 -9.57 4.30
N PRO A 167 3.90 -9.10 4.89
CA PRO A 167 3.93 -7.79 5.54
C PRO A 167 3.43 -6.67 4.62
N THR A 168 2.74 -5.70 5.20
CA THR A 168 2.25 -4.52 4.47
C THR A 168 3.41 -3.73 3.88
N PHE A 169 3.34 -3.42 2.59
CA PHE A 169 4.31 -2.53 1.95
C PHE A 169 3.81 -1.08 2.05
N PRO A 170 4.56 -0.15 2.70
CA PRO A 170 4.00 1.11 3.18
C PRO A 170 4.05 2.28 2.18
N TYR A 171 4.44 2.00 0.93
CA TYR A 171 4.69 3.02 -0.09
C TYR A 171 4.08 2.64 -1.43
N GLY A 172 3.63 3.64 -2.15
CA GLY A 172 2.85 3.47 -3.38
C GLY A 172 2.99 4.66 -4.31
N VAL A 173 2.00 4.83 -5.19
CA VAL A 173 1.97 5.91 -6.17
C VAL A 173 0.93 6.94 -5.79
N SER A 174 1.36 8.18 -5.59
CA SER A 174 0.46 9.33 -5.41
C SER A 174 0.76 10.41 -6.44
N THR A 175 -0.24 10.74 -7.26
CA THR A 175 -0.16 11.72 -8.36
C THR A 175 -0.58 13.13 -7.97
N HIS A 176 -1.01 13.33 -6.72
CA HIS A 176 -1.49 14.60 -6.19
C HIS A 176 -0.54 15.24 -5.16
N ARG A 177 0.58 14.58 -4.91
CA ARG A 177 1.58 14.93 -3.90
C ARG A 177 2.05 16.39 -3.89
N GLN A 178 2.07 17.09 -5.04
CA GLN A 178 2.63 18.44 -5.11
C GLN A 178 1.86 19.48 -4.29
N SER A 179 0.59 19.21 -3.99
CA SER A 179 -0.29 20.15 -3.28
C SER A 179 -0.03 20.17 -1.76
N PHE A 180 0.44 19.06 -1.17
CA PHE A 180 0.50 18.88 0.29
C PHE A 180 1.72 18.06 0.73
N ALA A 181 2.42 18.53 1.77
CA ALA A 181 3.58 17.85 2.34
C ALA A 181 3.20 16.57 3.11
N GLY A 182 4.13 15.63 3.24
CA GLY A 182 3.93 14.38 3.97
C GLY A 182 3.46 13.21 3.10
N THR A 183 3.21 13.45 1.82
CA THR A 183 2.92 12.42 0.83
C THR A 183 4.19 11.94 0.16
N LEU A 184 4.38 10.62 0.12
CA LEU A 184 5.54 9.99 -0.51
C LEU A 184 5.14 9.37 -1.85
N ASN A 185 6.03 9.36 -2.84
CA ASN A 185 5.70 8.75 -4.11
C ASN A 185 6.87 7.91 -4.63
N VAL A 186 6.64 6.61 -4.85
CA VAL A 186 7.64 5.75 -5.48
C VAL A 186 7.71 5.93 -7.00
N GLN A 187 6.76 6.66 -7.58
CA GLN A 187 6.50 6.85 -9.01
C GLN A 187 6.02 5.59 -9.74
N GLY A 188 5.12 5.79 -10.70
CA GLY A 188 4.38 4.71 -11.38
C GLY A 188 5.25 3.62 -12.01
N ARG A 189 6.30 3.99 -12.76
CA ARG A 189 7.17 3.00 -13.44
C ARG A 189 7.96 2.15 -12.44
N ALA A 190 8.59 2.79 -11.45
CA ALA A 190 9.34 2.08 -10.43
C ALA A 190 8.41 1.21 -9.56
N PHE A 191 7.18 1.66 -9.29
CA PHE A 191 6.15 0.84 -8.64
C PHE A 191 5.83 -0.43 -9.44
N GLU A 192 5.51 -0.29 -10.72
CA GLU A 192 5.16 -1.42 -11.59
C GLU A 192 6.33 -2.41 -11.71
N ASP A 193 7.53 -1.93 -11.98
CA ASP A 193 8.73 -2.77 -12.11
C ASP A 193 9.07 -3.49 -10.80
N PHE A 194 8.96 -2.80 -9.66
CA PHE A 194 9.19 -3.38 -8.34
C PHE A 194 8.20 -4.52 -8.05
N TRP A 195 6.89 -4.28 -8.24
CA TRP A 195 5.89 -5.31 -7.96
C TRP A 195 5.93 -6.48 -8.94
N LEU A 196 6.30 -6.23 -10.20
CA LEU A 196 6.57 -7.32 -11.14
C LEU A 196 7.76 -8.17 -10.67
N ALA A 197 8.85 -7.56 -10.21
CA ALA A 197 9.99 -8.29 -9.68
C ALA A 197 9.65 -9.08 -8.40
N VAL A 198 8.81 -8.54 -7.52
CA VAL A 198 8.28 -9.24 -6.34
C VAL A 198 7.49 -10.49 -6.76
N VAL A 199 6.57 -10.35 -7.73
CA VAL A 199 5.80 -11.48 -8.26
C VAL A 199 6.73 -12.50 -8.93
N ASP A 200 7.69 -12.06 -9.75
CA ASP A 200 8.68 -12.91 -10.41
C ASP A 200 9.45 -13.76 -9.37
N GLY A 201 9.89 -13.14 -8.26
CA GLY A 201 10.58 -13.81 -7.17
C GLY A 201 9.73 -14.86 -6.46
N LEU A 202 8.43 -14.58 -6.23
CA LEU A 202 7.51 -15.55 -5.63
C LEU A 202 7.16 -16.70 -6.58
N VAL A 203 6.99 -16.42 -7.87
CA VAL A 203 6.79 -17.45 -8.90
C VAL A 203 7.99 -18.38 -8.99
N GLY A 204 9.22 -17.84 -8.94
CA GLY A 204 10.45 -18.64 -8.89
C GLY A 204 10.52 -19.59 -7.68
N ARG A 205 9.75 -19.32 -6.62
CA ARG A 205 9.63 -20.15 -5.40
C ARG A 205 8.45 -21.13 -5.45
N GLY A 206 7.69 -21.15 -6.55
CA GLY A 206 6.57 -22.07 -6.77
C GLY A 206 5.18 -21.54 -6.40
N PHE A 207 5.06 -20.29 -5.94
CA PHE A 207 3.75 -19.67 -5.72
C PHE A 207 3.10 -19.29 -7.06
N ASP A 208 1.79 -19.45 -7.16
CA ASP A 208 1.06 -19.34 -8.43
C ASP A 208 -0.28 -18.61 -8.32
N ARG A 209 -0.64 -18.14 -7.12
CA ARG A 209 -1.87 -17.38 -6.85
C ARG A 209 -1.50 -16.16 -6.03
N PHE A 210 -1.81 -14.98 -6.54
CA PHE A 210 -1.44 -13.71 -5.93
C PHE A 210 -2.65 -12.79 -5.83
N TYR A 211 -2.79 -12.12 -4.69
CA TYR A 211 -3.75 -11.06 -4.50
C TYR A 211 -3.07 -9.78 -4.02
N LEU A 212 -2.88 -8.82 -4.94
CA LEU A 212 -2.31 -7.51 -4.65
C LEU A 212 -3.44 -6.59 -4.19
N MET A 213 -3.50 -6.34 -2.88
CA MET A 213 -4.56 -5.59 -2.22
C MET A 213 -4.11 -4.16 -1.95
N SER A 214 -4.79 -3.18 -2.54
CA SER A 214 -4.49 -1.77 -2.29
C SER A 214 -5.26 -1.19 -1.10
N GLY A 215 -4.54 -0.53 -0.21
CA GLY A 215 -5.09 0.42 0.77
C GLY A 215 -5.42 1.77 0.12
N HIS A 216 -4.55 2.20 -0.79
CA HIS A 216 -4.55 3.54 -1.39
C HIS A 216 -5.15 3.56 -2.81
N GLY A 217 -5.93 4.60 -3.13
CA GLY A 217 -6.58 4.76 -4.44
C GLY A 217 -5.59 4.84 -5.60
N GLY A 218 -4.53 5.65 -5.48
CA GLY A 218 -3.56 5.93 -6.54
C GLY A 218 -2.74 4.72 -7.01
N ASN A 219 -2.67 3.66 -6.21
CA ASN A 219 -2.02 2.40 -6.61
C ASN A 219 -2.84 1.61 -7.64
N CYS A 220 -4.17 1.76 -7.66
CA CYS A 220 -5.06 0.78 -8.26
C CYS A 220 -4.86 0.61 -9.78
N SER A 221 -4.69 1.72 -10.51
CA SER A 221 -4.45 1.68 -11.97
C SER A 221 -3.11 1.01 -12.32
N PHE A 222 -2.06 1.27 -11.53
CA PHE A 222 -0.74 0.63 -11.69
C PHE A 222 -0.78 -0.85 -11.34
N LEU A 223 -1.53 -1.24 -10.30
CA LEU A 223 -1.70 -2.66 -9.94
C LEU A 223 -2.45 -3.45 -11.01
N VAL A 224 -3.40 -2.82 -11.72
CA VAL A 224 -4.02 -3.45 -12.90
C VAL A 224 -2.95 -3.77 -13.95
N ASN A 225 -2.04 -2.83 -14.24
CA ASN A 225 -0.93 -3.07 -15.18
C ASN A 225 -0.02 -4.20 -14.69
N VAL A 226 0.39 -4.19 -13.42
CA VAL A 226 1.20 -5.27 -12.80
C VAL A 226 0.53 -6.63 -12.99
N VAL A 227 -0.77 -6.75 -12.71
CA VAL A 227 -1.50 -8.00 -12.87
C VAL A 227 -1.50 -8.48 -14.33
N LYS A 228 -1.68 -7.58 -15.30
CA LYS A 228 -1.65 -7.93 -16.73
C LYS A 228 -0.27 -8.39 -17.18
N TYR A 229 0.78 -7.64 -16.84
CA TYR A 229 2.16 -7.99 -17.20
C TYR A 229 2.63 -9.27 -16.49
N ALA A 230 2.27 -9.49 -15.22
CA ALA A 230 2.58 -10.73 -14.51
C ALA A 230 1.92 -11.94 -15.19
N GLY A 231 0.66 -11.82 -15.61
CA GLY A 231 -0.04 -12.87 -16.34
C GLY A 231 0.54 -13.14 -17.73
N GLU A 232 1.06 -12.11 -18.40
CA GLU A 232 1.79 -12.24 -19.67
C GLU A 232 3.11 -12.99 -19.48
N ARG A 233 3.93 -12.58 -18.49
CA ARG A 233 5.22 -13.21 -18.15
C ARG A 233 5.04 -14.66 -17.69
N HIS A 234 4.02 -14.92 -16.87
CA HIS A 234 3.81 -16.21 -16.20
C HIS A 234 2.42 -16.78 -16.51
N ARG A 235 2.24 -17.35 -17.70
CA ARG A 235 0.94 -17.89 -18.18
C ARG A 235 0.21 -18.93 -17.31
N ARG A 236 0.86 -19.42 -16.24
CA ARG A 236 0.32 -20.46 -15.35
C ARG A 236 -0.19 -19.94 -14.01
N ILE A 237 0.11 -18.70 -13.65
CA ILE A 237 -0.34 -18.09 -12.40
C ILE A 237 -1.76 -17.54 -12.52
N PHE A 238 -2.35 -17.21 -11.38
CA PHE A 238 -3.49 -16.33 -11.25
C PHE A 238 -3.09 -15.14 -10.38
N CYS A 239 -2.81 -14.01 -11.00
CA CYS A 239 -2.52 -12.75 -10.32
C CYS A 239 -3.77 -11.87 -10.37
N ALA A 240 -4.17 -11.29 -9.25
CA ALA A 240 -5.37 -10.49 -9.14
C ALA A 240 -5.17 -9.24 -8.29
N THR A 241 -6.01 -8.24 -8.55
CA THR A 241 -6.17 -7.01 -7.76
C THR A 241 -7.65 -6.62 -7.78
N ALA A 242 -8.05 -5.70 -6.91
CA ALA A 242 -9.38 -5.11 -6.88
C ALA A 242 -9.25 -3.60 -6.67
N TRP A 243 -10.26 -2.84 -7.06
CA TRP A 243 -10.31 -1.39 -6.82
C TRP A 243 -10.56 -1.10 -5.34
N LEU A 244 -9.56 -0.76 -4.55
CA LEU A 244 -9.65 -0.58 -3.09
C LEU A 244 -10.25 -1.77 -2.29
N HIS A 245 -10.35 -1.56 -0.99
CA HIS A 245 -10.61 -2.62 -0.02
C HIS A 245 -12.10 -2.84 0.33
N THR A 246 -13.02 -2.00 -0.16
CA THR A 246 -14.45 -2.05 0.19
C THR A 246 -15.41 -1.83 -1.01
N SER A 247 -14.91 -1.83 -2.25
CA SER A 247 -15.70 -1.48 -3.45
C SER A 247 -16.52 -2.63 -4.06
N GLY A 248 -16.35 -3.86 -3.58
CA GLY A 248 -17.00 -5.02 -4.18
C GLY A 248 -18.46 -5.15 -3.78
N HIS A 249 -19.05 -6.27 -4.20
CA HIS A 249 -20.48 -6.53 -4.05
C HIS A 249 -20.89 -6.98 -2.62
N ILE A 250 -19.94 -7.11 -1.69
CA ILE A 250 -20.21 -7.48 -0.29
C ILE A 250 -20.05 -6.24 0.59
N ALA A 251 -18.89 -5.59 0.55
CA ALA A 251 -18.59 -4.44 1.40
C ALA A 251 -19.28 -3.17 0.89
N GLY A 252 -19.31 -2.97 -0.44
CA GLY A 252 -19.87 -1.75 -1.04
C GLY A 252 -21.31 -1.46 -0.61
N PRO A 253 -22.24 -2.43 -0.68
CA PRO A 253 -23.61 -2.24 -0.19
C PRO A 253 -23.69 -1.92 1.30
N VAL A 254 -22.85 -2.54 2.15
CA VAL A 254 -22.84 -2.28 3.60
C VAL A 254 -22.46 -0.83 3.86
N VAL A 255 -21.38 -0.33 3.24
CA VAL A 255 -20.98 1.06 3.43
C VAL A 255 -22.02 2.02 2.88
N GLN A 256 -22.52 1.77 1.68
CA GLN A 256 -23.51 2.63 1.05
C GLN A 256 -24.82 2.76 1.87
N GLN A 257 -25.24 1.69 2.54
CA GLN A 257 -26.44 1.69 3.38
C GLN A 257 -26.24 2.34 4.75
N THR A 258 -25.00 2.42 5.24
CA THR A 258 -24.71 2.79 6.63
C THR A 258 -23.91 4.08 6.79
N ARG A 259 -23.44 4.66 5.68
CA ARG A 259 -22.82 5.98 5.64
C ARG A 259 -23.73 7.09 6.13
N TYR A 260 -23.16 8.07 6.82
CA TYR A 260 -23.83 9.30 7.21
C TYR A 260 -23.58 10.43 6.22
N SER A 261 -22.41 10.44 5.58
CA SER A 261 -22.06 11.44 4.59
C SER A 261 -22.88 11.30 3.30
N LYS A 262 -23.11 12.44 2.65
CA LYS A 262 -23.65 12.48 1.28
C LYS A 262 -22.56 12.08 0.28
N ARG A 263 -22.95 11.80 -0.97
CA ARG A 263 -22.01 11.61 -2.09
C ARG A 263 -20.98 12.74 -2.08
N GLY A 264 -19.70 12.37 -2.11
CA GLY A 264 -18.57 13.28 -1.92
C GLY A 264 -17.84 13.05 -0.60
N GLY A 265 -18.52 12.49 0.41
CA GLY A 265 -17.95 12.36 1.75
C GLY A 265 -17.07 11.13 1.98
N MET A 266 -16.95 10.22 1.02
CA MET A 266 -16.21 8.95 1.16
C MET A 266 -14.88 8.90 0.41
N GLY A 267 -14.44 10.03 -0.16
CA GLY A 267 -13.13 10.09 -0.80
C GLY A 267 -12.00 10.11 0.24
N HIS A 268 -10.97 10.89 -0.08
CA HIS A 268 -9.76 11.00 0.70
C HIS A 268 -9.95 11.70 2.06
N ALA A 269 -9.40 11.14 3.12
CA ALA A 269 -9.62 11.57 4.51
C ALA A 269 -11.11 11.69 4.89
N GLY A 270 -11.96 10.96 4.16
CA GLY A 270 -13.41 11.02 4.30
C GLY A 270 -13.95 10.17 5.44
N GLU A 271 -15.26 9.97 5.44
CA GLU A 271 -15.96 9.21 6.48
C GLU A 271 -15.42 7.77 6.58
N LEU A 272 -15.15 7.11 5.44
CA LEU A 272 -14.67 5.71 5.37
C LEU A 272 -13.39 5.51 6.17
N GLU A 273 -12.34 6.23 5.78
CA GLU A 273 -11.01 6.13 6.36
C GLU A 273 -11.02 6.60 7.81
N THR A 274 -11.66 7.73 8.08
CA THR A 274 -11.75 8.27 9.44
C THR A 274 -12.43 7.29 10.39
N ALA A 275 -13.53 6.65 9.95
CA ALA A 275 -14.23 5.67 10.76
C ALA A 275 -13.37 4.44 11.06
N MET A 276 -12.67 3.91 10.05
CA MET A 276 -11.78 2.76 10.24
C MET A 276 -10.61 3.08 11.17
N ILE A 277 -9.98 4.26 11.05
CA ILE A 277 -8.90 4.65 11.97
C ILE A 277 -9.43 4.92 13.38
N LEU A 278 -10.61 5.52 13.55
CA LEU A 278 -11.26 5.64 14.86
C LEU A 278 -11.47 4.27 15.53
N HIS A 279 -11.71 3.22 14.75
CA HIS A 279 -11.81 1.86 15.27
C HIS A 279 -10.44 1.22 15.58
N LEU A 280 -9.46 1.40 14.69
CA LEU A 280 -8.16 0.72 14.76
C LEU A 280 -7.16 1.40 15.69
N ARG A 281 -7.04 2.73 15.59
CA ARG A 281 -6.08 3.59 16.29
C ARG A 281 -6.73 4.93 16.67
N PRO A 282 -7.75 4.93 17.55
CA PRO A 282 -8.41 6.16 17.97
C PRO A 282 -7.45 7.19 18.60
N ASP A 283 -6.32 6.73 19.14
CA ASP A 283 -5.26 7.57 19.71
C ASP A 283 -4.54 8.45 18.68
N LEU A 284 -4.63 8.12 17.39
CA LEU A 284 -4.03 8.88 16.30
C LEU A 284 -5.01 9.84 15.60
N VAL A 285 -6.29 9.83 15.95
CA VAL A 285 -7.30 10.66 15.29
C VAL A 285 -7.53 11.96 16.06
N GLN A 286 -7.29 13.09 15.41
CA GLN A 286 -7.54 14.43 15.94
C GLN A 286 -8.90 14.94 15.43
N GLN A 287 -9.98 14.23 15.80
CA GLN A 287 -11.31 14.39 15.22
C GLN A 287 -11.83 15.84 15.25
N GLU A 288 -11.47 16.62 16.26
CA GLU A 288 -11.81 18.04 16.39
C GLU A 288 -11.21 18.94 15.29
N LYS A 289 -10.20 18.44 14.57
CA LYS A 289 -9.56 19.10 13.44
C LYS A 289 -10.10 18.67 12.09
N ALA A 290 -11.04 17.71 12.05
CA ALA A 290 -11.63 17.25 10.80
C ALA A 290 -12.35 18.40 10.10
N VAL A 291 -12.07 18.59 8.82
CA VAL A 291 -12.73 19.58 7.96
C VAL A 291 -13.37 18.82 6.80
N ASP A 292 -14.67 19.01 6.62
CA ASP A 292 -15.41 18.35 5.56
C ASP A 292 -15.34 19.19 4.28
N GLU A 293 -14.61 18.70 3.28
CA GLU A 293 -14.48 19.32 1.95
C GLU A 293 -15.18 18.42 0.91
N ILE A 294 -16.46 18.72 0.67
CA ILE A 294 -17.35 17.92 -0.20
C ILE A 294 -17.95 18.73 -1.35
N ASP A 295 -17.51 19.98 -1.56
CA ASP A 295 -17.99 20.89 -2.61
C ASP A 295 -17.03 21.05 -3.80
N PHE A 296 -16.09 20.11 -3.94
CA PHE A 296 -15.16 20.04 -5.07
C PHE A 296 -15.87 20.07 -6.44
N ILE A 297 -15.15 20.49 -7.46
CA ILE A 297 -15.69 20.70 -8.81
C ILE A 297 -16.16 19.37 -9.39
N SER A 298 -17.48 19.18 -9.46
CA SER A 298 -18.08 17.90 -9.85
C SER A 298 -19.21 18.03 -10.87
N THR A 299 -19.39 16.98 -11.65
CA THR A 299 -20.45 16.78 -12.65
C THR A 299 -21.01 15.36 -12.52
N PRO A 300 -22.14 15.01 -13.18
CA PRO A 300 -22.62 13.63 -13.20
C PRO A 300 -21.58 12.60 -13.71
N SER A 301 -20.68 13.02 -14.61
CA SER A 301 -19.65 12.15 -15.20
C SER A 301 -18.29 12.27 -14.53
N TYR A 302 -18.10 13.14 -13.53
CA TYR A 302 -16.84 13.34 -12.83
C TYR A 302 -17.08 13.82 -11.40
N TYR A 303 -16.78 12.99 -10.40
CA TYR A 303 -16.85 13.36 -8.99
C TYR A 303 -15.95 12.44 -8.16
N MET A 304 -15.52 12.88 -6.99
CA MET A 304 -14.89 11.98 -6.02
C MET A 304 -15.94 11.47 -5.03
N ASP A 305 -16.06 10.15 -4.88
CA ASP A 305 -16.75 9.50 -3.77
C ASP A 305 -16.20 8.09 -3.79
N TRP A 306 -15.48 7.68 -2.75
CA TRP A 306 -14.54 6.54 -2.82
C TRP A 306 -13.24 6.89 -3.55
N ILE A 307 -12.78 6.09 -4.52
CA ILE A 307 -11.60 6.43 -5.33
C ILE A 307 -11.95 7.56 -6.31
N GLU A 308 -12.68 7.21 -7.38
CA GLU A 308 -13.08 8.12 -8.45
C GLU A 308 -14.46 7.64 -8.92
N GLY A 309 -15.41 8.57 -9.00
CA GLY A 309 -16.77 8.31 -9.43
C GLY A 309 -17.07 8.97 -10.77
N GLY A 310 -18.01 8.39 -11.51
CA GLY A 310 -18.44 8.90 -12.81
C GLY A 310 -17.89 8.09 -13.98
N GLU A 311 -17.80 8.74 -15.13
CA GLU A 311 -17.42 8.13 -16.42
C GLU A 311 -16.04 8.60 -16.89
N LEU A 312 -15.60 9.77 -16.42
CA LEU A 312 -14.33 10.39 -16.78
C LEU A 312 -13.31 10.19 -15.65
N ILE A 313 -12.09 9.85 -16.05
CA ILE A 313 -10.93 9.74 -15.17
C ILE A 313 -10.06 10.96 -15.42
N ALA A 314 -9.72 11.70 -14.36
CA ALA A 314 -8.86 12.88 -14.42
C ALA A 314 -8.06 13.04 -13.12
N ASN A 315 -6.97 13.78 -13.18
CA ASN A 315 -6.11 14.09 -12.04
C ASN A 315 -5.81 15.59 -12.02
N PRO A 316 -6.76 16.43 -11.63
CA PRO A 316 -6.49 17.85 -11.41
C PRO A 316 -5.54 18.05 -10.21
N PRO A 317 -4.86 19.20 -10.13
CA PRO A 317 -4.19 19.62 -8.90
C PRO A 317 -5.17 19.60 -7.72
N TRP A 318 -4.78 19.03 -6.58
CA TRP A 318 -5.69 18.91 -5.44
C TRP A 318 -5.92 20.23 -4.70
N ASP A 319 -5.01 21.19 -4.88
CA ASP A 319 -5.13 22.56 -4.39
C ASP A 319 -6.14 23.40 -5.19
N ASP A 320 -6.68 22.88 -6.31
CA ASP A 320 -7.82 23.49 -7.00
C ASP A 320 -9.16 23.19 -6.30
N ASP A 321 -9.25 22.08 -5.57
CA ASP A 321 -10.51 21.56 -4.99
C ASP A 321 -10.52 21.55 -3.45
N THR A 322 -9.34 21.55 -2.80
CA THR A 322 -9.25 21.35 -1.34
C THR A 322 -8.22 22.30 -0.73
N ALA A 323 -8.54 22.88 0.42
CA ALA A 323 -7.61 23.66 1.23
C ALA A 323 -6.88 22.80 2.25
N THR A 324 -7.49 21.68 2.66
CA THR A 324 -6.97 20.82 3.72
C THR A 324 -6.30 19.54 3.20
N GLY A 325 -6.45 19.26 1.91
CA GLY A 325 -6.06 17.98 1.31
C GLY A 325 -7.07 16.86 1.54
N ALA A 326 -8.16 17.09 2.29
CA ALA A 326 -9.26 16.16 2.41
C ALA A 326 -10.21 16.29 1.20
N TYR A 327 -10.64 15.16 0.64
CA TYR A 327 -11.76 15.07 -0.30
C TYR A 327 -12.85 14.19 0.33
N GLY A 328 -13.52 14.70 1.36
CA GLY A 328 -14.42 13.86 2.12
C GLY A 328 -15.02 14.54 3.34
N ALA A 329 -15.82 13.77 4.07
CA ALA A 329 -16.50 14.21 5.28
C ALA A 329 -16.08 13.38 6.49
N GLY A 330 -14.84 13.56 6.96
CA GLY A 330 -14.32 12.85 8.12
C GLY A 330 -15.05 13.17 9.43
N SER A 331 -15.70 14.34 9.54
CA SER A 331 -16.31 14.81 10.79
C SER A 331 -17.46 13.93 11.29
N VAL A 332 -18.16 13.24 10.36
CA VAL A 332 -19.32 12.39 10.65
C VAL A 332 -18.97 10.93 10.95
N ALA A 333 -17.69 10.58 10.90
CA ALA A 333 -17.22 9.23 11.13
C ALA A 333 -17.51 8.72 12.55
N THR A 334 -17.75 7.41 12.66
CA THR A 334 -18.02 6.76 13.95
C THR A 334 -17.24 5.46 14.09
N VAL A 335 -16.86 5.12 15.32
CA VAL A 335 -16.18 3.85 15.65
C VAL A 335 -16.99 2.63 15.20
N GLU A 336 -18.32 2.68 15.35
CA GLU A 336 -19.20 1.56 14.98
C GLU A 336 -19.23 1.34 13.47
N ASN A 337 -19.27 2.41 12.66
CA ASN A 337 -19.13 2.28 11.21
C ASN A 337 -17.73 1.75 10.84
N GLY A 338 -16.68 2.20 11.53
CA GLY A 338 -15.32 1.69 11.35
C GLY A 338 -15.21 0.19 11.52
N ARG A 339 -15.71 -0.33 12.65
CA ARG A 339 -15.78 -1.76 12.93
C ARG A 339 -16.57 -2.52 11.86
N ARG A 340 -17.77 -2.04 11.54
CA ARG A 340 -18.68 -2.65 10.57
C ARG A 340 -18.07 -2.74 9.17
N TRP A 341 -17.42 -1.67 8.72
CA TRP A 341 -16.84 -1.60 7.38
C TRP A 341 -15.55 -2.40 7.28
N LEU A 342 -14.76 -2.44 8.35
CA LEU A 342 -13.59 -3.32 8.42
C LEU A 342 -14.00 -4.79 8.30
N GLU A 343 -15.00 -5.22 9.08
CA GLU A 343 -15.56 -6.59 9.02
C GLU A 343 -16.09 -6.93 7.62
N ALA A 344 -16.82 -6.00 7.00
CA ALA A 344 -17.34 -6.18 5.65
C ALA A 344 -16.21 -6.26 4.60
N GLY A 345 -15.18 -5.42 4.72
CA GLY A 345 -13.99 -5.45 3.86
C GLY A 345 -13.23 -6.78 3.96
N ILE A 346 -13.03 -7.29 5.18
CA ILE A 346 -12.42 -8.61 5.41
C ILE A 346 -13.27 -9.71 4.77
N ALA A 347 -14.58 -9.73 5.02
CA ALA A 347 -15.48 -10.73 4.45
C ALA A 347 -15.46 -10.73 2.91
N GLU A 348 -15.43 -9.54 2.29
CA GLU A 348 -15.30 -9.41 0.86
C GLU A 348 -13.98 -9.98 0.33
N LYS A 349 -12.87 -9.70 1.02
CA LYS A 349 -11.55 -10.16 0.57
C LYS A 349 -11.35 -11.66 0.80
N VAL A 350 -11.98 -12.23 1.82
CA VAL A 350 -12.12 -13.68 1.99
C VAL A 350 -12.87 -14.30 0.79
N ALA A 351 -13.98 -13.70 0.36
CA ALA A 351 -14.69 -14.17 -0.82
C ALA A 351 -13.82 -14.11 -2.08
N HIS A 352 -13.01 -13.06 -2.25
CA HIS A 352 -12.05 -12.97 -3.35
C HIS A 352 -10.97 -14.06 -3.31
N VAL A 353 -10.47 -14.45 -2.13
CA VAL A 353 -9.52 -15.57 -1.99
C VAL A 353 -10.14 -16.87 -2.52
N HIS A 354 -11.39 -17.16 -2.17
CA HIS A 354 -12.09 -18.34 -2.68
C HIS A 354 -12.32 -18.26 -4.20
N GLU A 355 -12.71 -17.09 -4.71
CA GLU A 355 -12.86 -16.85 -6.16
C GLU A 355 -11.54 -17.07 -6.92
N ILE A 356 -10.40 -16.60 -6.38
CA ILE A 356 -9.07 -16.83 -6.96
C ILE A 356 -8.79 -18.34 -7.07
N HIS A 357 -9.03 -19.11 -6.01
CA HIS A 357 -8.87 -20.56 -6.02
C HIS A 357 -9.76 -21.23 -7.06
N GLU A 358 -11.03 -20.86 -7.10
CA GLU A 358 -12.00 -21.38 -8.06
C GLU A 358 -11.59 -21.08 -9.50
N GLN A 359 -11.24 -19.83 -9.79
CA GLN A 359 -10.85 -19.36 -11.12
C GLN A 359 -9.54 -20.00 -11.59
N TYR A 360 -8.59 -20.23 -10.69
CA TYR A 360 -7.39 -21.01 -10.96
C TYR A 360 -7.75 -22.46 -11.31
N GLY A 361 -8.56 -23.13 -10.49
CA GLY A 361 -8.98 -24.52 -10.70
C GLY A 361 -9.76 -24.73 -12.01
N ARG A 362 -10.69 -23.83 -12.34
CA ARG A 362 -11.44 -23.84 -13.61
C ARG A 362 -10.52 -23.71 -14.82
N ARG A 363 -9.47 -22.88 -14.74
CA ARG A 363 -8.47 -22.74 -15.82
C ARG A 363 -7.62 -24.00 -15.95
N GLU A 364 -7.19 -24.59 -14.84
CA GLU A 364 -6.50 -25.88 -14.84
C GLU A 364 -7.32 -26.99 -15.51
N ALA A 365 -8.62 -27.09 -15.19
CA ALA A 365 -9.52 -28.05 -15.83
C ALA A 365 -9.63 -27.82 -17.34
N ARG A 366 -9.80 -26.56 -17.79
CA ARG A 366 -9.83 -26.22 -19.23
C ARG A 366 -8.52 -26.57 -19.93
N ARG A 367 -7.37 -26.35 -19.30
CA ARG A 367 -6.06 -26.74 -19.84
C ARG A 367 -5.94 -28.25 -20.02
N LYS A 368 -6.37 -29.03 -19.02
CA LYS A 368 -6.41 -30.50 -19.08
C LYS A 368 -7.39 -31.00 -20.16
N ALA A 369 -8.47 -30.26 -20.42
CA ALA A 369 -9.42 -30.50 -21.51
C ALA A 369 -8.93 -30.03 -22.89
N GLY A 370 -7.67 -29.59 -23.03
CA GLY A 370 -7.06 -29.26 -24.32
C GLY A 370 -7.33 -27.83 -24.82
N PHE A 371 -7.83 -26.92 -23.98
CA PHE A 371 -8.01 -25.51 -24.36
C PHE A 371 -6.63 -24.81 -24.36
N GLY A 372 -6.24 -24.20 -25.49
CA GLY A 372 -5.03 -23.40 -25.58
C GLY A 372 -4.25 -23.52 -26.90
N LEU A 373 -3.23 -22.68 -27.02
CA LEU A 373 -2.63 -22.23 -28.27
C LEU A 373 -1.72 -23.28 -28.92
N TRP A 374 -2.33 -24.09 -29.77
CA TRP A 374 -2.08 -24.12 -31.23
C TRP A 374 -2.67 -25.41 -31.81
N GLY A 375 -3.99 -25.57 -31.73
CA GLY A 375 -4.72 -26.60 -32.50
C GLY A 375 -4.28 -28.05 -32.30
N LYS A 376 -3.52 -28.37 -31.24
CA LYS A 376 -3.16 -29.76 -30.89
C LYS A 376 -4.22 -30.38 -29.99
N MET A 377 -5.44 -30.46 -30.51
CA MET A 377 -6.27 -31.64 -30.26
C MET A 377 -6.36 -32.36 -31.60
N GLY A 378 -5.84 -33.58 -31.63
CA GLY A 378 -5.57 -34.32 -32.84
C GLY A 378 -6.73 -34.30 -33.83
N LYS A 379 -6.39 -33.99 -35.08
CA LYS A 379 -6.95 -34.76 -36.20
C LYS A 379 -6.82 -36.25 -35.84
N LYS A 380 -7.93 -36.86 -35.43
CA LYS A 380 -8.24 -38.20 -35.95
C LYS A 380 -8.54 -37.98 -37.43
N LEU A 381 -7.55 -38.20 -38.29
CA LEU A 381 -7.74 -38.58 -39.68
C LEU A 381 -7.22 -40.00 -39.81
#